data_AF-A0A7K8DUP6-F1
#
_entry.id   AF-A0A7K8DUP6-F1
#
_cell.length_a   1.000
_cell.length_b   1.000
_cell.length_c   1.000
_cell.angle_alpha   90.00
_cell.angle_beta   90.00
_cell.angle_gamma   90.00
#
_symmetry.space_group_name_H-M   'P 1'
#
loop_
_entity.id
_entity.type
_entity.pdbx_description
1 polymer ?
#
loop_
_entity_poly.entity_id
_entity_poly.type
_entity_poly.pdbx_seq_one_letter_code
_entity_poly.pdbx_strand_id
1 'polypeptide(L)'
;FGCEWAAANFSFHLPHSHLAYALQAGKGGTRAILAAVQAHIITYLLFTRDTECTHLERLCRVGRWEQRQALATALAETLWAAGGGGRAAVCLVTAPVTTVPREGCRASSFTERIRLFEFSEKAAAQGFISDHINSFEGEGSHGVILFLYSLLFSRTLER
;
A
#
# COMPACT_ATOMS: atom_id res chain seq x y z
N PHE A 1 9.20 -13.23 7.95
CA PHE A 1 9.54 -12.44 6.75
C PHE A 1 11.07 -12.27 6.69
N GLY A 2 11.69 -12.38 5.51
CA GLY A 2 13.13 -12.13 5.33
C GLY A 2 13.46 -10.62 5.22
N CYS A 3 14.73 -10.25 5.09
CA CYS A 3 15.14 -8.84 5.04
C CYS A 3 14.56 -8.10 3.83
N GLU A 4 14.44 -8.76 2.67
CA GLU A 4 13.77 -8.21 1.48
C GLU A 4 12.32 -7.83 1.75
N TRP A 5 11.61 -8.63 2.54
CA TRP A 5 10.22 -8.37 2.91
C TRP A 5 10.10 -7.22 3.92
N ALA A 6 11.02 -7.14 4.89
CA ALA A 6 11.04 -6.07 5.87
C ALA A 6 11.29 -4.68 5.23
N ALA A 7 12.13 -4.64 4.20
CA ALA A 7 12.42 -3.42 3.45
C ALA A 7 11.31 -3.05 2.43
N ALA A 8 10.43 -3.99 2.07
CA ALA A 8 9.47 -3.80 1.00
C ALA A 8 8.34 -2.81 1.37
N ASN A 9 8.11 -1.85 0.47
CA ASN A 9 7.12 -0.79 0.58
C ASN A 9 6.53 -0.50 -0.82
N PHE A 10 5.48 0.31 -0.86
CA PHE A 10 4.85 0.78 -2.10
C PHE A 10 5.44 2.13 -2.52
N SER A 11 6.69 2.13 -2.96
CA SER A 11 7.34 3.36 -3.46
C SER A 11 7.12 3.52 -4.97
N PHE A 12 6.77 4.73 -5.40
CA PHE A 12 6.69 5.07 -6.83
C PHE A 12 8.03 5.52 -7.40
N HIS A 13 8.15 5.48 -8.73
CA HIS A 13 9.17 6.25 -9.44
C HIS A 13 8.94 7.77 -9.31
N LEU A 14 9.90 8.56 -9.82
CA LEU A 14 9.87 10.01 -9.76
C LEU A 14 8.56 10.58 -10.34
N PRO A 15 7.89 11.52 -9.65
CA PRO A 15 6.70 12.19 -10.17
C PRO A 15 6.97 12.88 -11.52
N HIS A 16 5.95 12.97 -12.37
CA HIS A 16 6.03 13.58 -13.70
C HIS A 16 7.11 12.98 -14.62
N SER A 17 7.47 11.71 -14.41
CA SER A 17 8.32 10.93 -15.30
C SER A 17 7.49 9.91 -16.10
N HIS A 18 8.10 9.32 -17.13
CA HIS A 18 7.47 8.25 -17.94
C HIS A 18 7.00 7.04 -17.11
N LEU A 19 7.55 6.84 -15.91
CA LEU A 19 7.18 5.76 -15.00
C LEU A 19 6.50 6.27 -13.73
N ALA A 20 6.00 7.51 -13.70
CA ALA A 20 5.40 8.10 -12.50
C ALA A 20 4.22 7.29 -11.94
N TYR A 21 3.50 6.56 -12.80
CA TYR A 21 2.42 5.66 -12.39
C TYR A 21 2.89 4.32 -11.80
N ALA A 22 4.17 3.98 -11.93
CA ALA A 22 4.70 2.67 -11.61
C ALA A 22 5.35 2.61 -10.22
N LEU A 23 5.09 1.50 -9.52
CA LEU A 23 5.75 1.12 -8.29
C LEU A 23 7.14 0.54 -8.59
N GLN A 24 8.12 0.91 -7.77
CA GLN A 24 9.45 0.32 -7.78
C GLN A 24 9.38 -1.09 -7.21
N ALA A 25 9.61 -2.10 -8.05
CA ALA A 25 9.65 -3.49 -7.63
C ALA A 25 11.10 -3.97 -7.51
N GLY A 26 11.52 -4.27 -6.27
CA GLY A 26 12.77 -4.96 -6.02
C GLY A 26 12.77 -6.41 -6.52
N LYS A 27 13.91 -7.07 -6.39
CA LYS A 27 14.00 -8.53 -6.58
C LYS A 27 13.34 -9.23 -5.37
N GLY A 28 12.77 -10.40 -5.60
CA GLY A 28 12.25 -11.27 -4.53
C GLY A 28 10.73 -11.47 -4.52
N GLY A 29 10.25 -12.06 -3.42
CA GLY A 29 8.88 -12.60 -3.29
C GLY A 29 7.76 -11.55 -3.18
N THR A 30 8.09 -10.29 -2.94
CA THR A 30 7.09 -9.19 -2.80
C THR A 30 6.60 -8.65 -4.14
N ARG A 31 7.30 -8.95 -5.24
CA ARG A 31 6.99 -8.44 -6.59
C ARG A 31 5.58 -8.80 -7.04
N ALA A 32 5.09 -10.00 -6.69
CA ALA A 32 3.74 -10.42 -7.06
C ALA A 32 2.67 -9.51 -6.42
N ILE A 33 2.87 -9.11 -5.17
CA ILE A 33 1.96 -8.21 -4.44
C ILE A 33 2.01 -6.81 -5.05
N LEU A 34 3.22 -6.29 -5.31
CA LEU A 34 3.41 -5.00 -5.96
C LEU A 34 2.75 -4.98 -7.35
N ALA A 35 2.90 -6.04 -8.14
CA ALA A 35 2.27 -6.15 -9.46
C ALA A 35 0.74 -6.19 -9.39
N ALA A 36 0.17 -6.89 -8.40
CA ALA A 36 -1.28 -6.92 -8.20
C ALA A 36 -1.84 -5.54 -7.84
N VAL A 37 -1.18 -4.81 -6.94
CA VAL A 37 -1.56 -3.43 -6.58
C VAL A 37 -1.31 -2.48 -7.74
N GLN A 38 -0.24 -2.66 -8.51
CA GLN A 38 0.08 -1.88 -9.71
C GLN A 38 -1.06 -1.90 -10.73
N ALA A 39 -1.70 -3.06 -10.93
CA ALA A 39 -2.84 -3.18 -11.84
C ALA A 39 -4.04 -2.31 -11.41
N HIS A 40 -4.31 -2.26 -10.10
CA HIS A 40 -5.36 -1.41 -9.53
C HIS A 40 -5.00 0.09 -9.66
N ILE A 41 -3.73 0.46 -9.46
CA ILE A 41 -3.24 1.83 -9.67
C ILE A 41 -3.45 2.27 -11.12
N ILE A 42 -3.06 1.44 -12.10
CA ILE A 42 -3.23 1.75 -13.53
C ILE A 42 -4.71 1.87 -13.86
N THR A 43 -5.55 0.97 -13.33
CA THR A 43 -7.00 0.99 -13.54
C THR A 43 -7.60 2.31 -13.03
N TYR A 44 -7.25 2.72 -11.81
CA TYR A 44 -7.71 3.98 -11.23
C TYR A 44 -7.28 5.19 -12.07
N LEU A 45 -6.01 5.26 -12.48
CA LEU A 45 -5.47 6.38 -13.23
C LEU A 45 -6.05 6.48 -14.65
N LEU A 46 -6.38 5.36 -15.29
CA LEU A 46 -6.89 5.34 -16.65
C LEU A 46 -8.40 5.56 -16.73
N PHE A 47 -9.17 5.00 -15.79
CA PHE A 47 -10.62 4.82 -15.95
C PHE A 47 -11.47 5.49 -14.86
N THR A 48 -10.98 5.55 -13.63
CA THR A 48 -11.78 6.04 -12.49
C THR A 48 -11.61 7.54 -12.27
N ARG A 49 -10.43 8.06 -12.60
CA ARG A 49 -10.11 9.48 -12.41
C ARG A 49 -10.69 10.34 -13.54
N ASP A 50 -11.52 11.31 -13.17
CA ASP A 50 -12.08 12.29 -14.09
C ASP A 50 -11.02 13.33 -14.51
N THR A 51 -10.59 13.30 -15.77
CA THR A 51 -9.60 14.24 -16.35
C THR A 51 -9.74 14.38 -17.87
N GLU A 52 -9.43 15.57 -18.39
CA GLU A 52 -9.59 15.98 -19.80
C GLU A 52 -8.51 15.45 -20.78
N CYS A 53 -7.50 14.70 -20.34
CA CYS A 53 -6.36 14.30 -21.19
C CYS A 53 -6.56 12.94 -21.88
N THR A 54 -5.84 12.65 -22.97
CA THR A 54 -5.87 11.33 -23.65
C THR A 54 -5.31 10.20 -22.75
N HIS A 55 -5.87 8.99 -22.83
CA HIS A 55 -5.72 7.97 -21.77
C HIS A 55 -4.27 7.61 -21.38
N LEU A 56 -3.33 7.48 -22.33
CA LEU A 56 -1.95 7.04 -22.00
C LEU A 56 -1.05 8.17 -21.48
N GLU A 57 -1.26 9.41 -21.92
CA GLU A 57 -0.50 10.57 -21.43
C GLU A 57 -0.76 10.82 -19.93
N ARG A 58 -1.95 10.41 -19.43
CA ARG A 58 -2.31 10.46 -18.00
C ARG A 58 -1.30 9.72 -17.12
N LEU A 59 -0.73 8.62 -17.60
CA LEU A 59 0.20 7.79 -16.83
C LEU A 59 1.57 8.47 -16.67
N CYS A 60 1.99 9.29 -17.64
CA CYS A 60 3.30 9.94 -17.64
C CYS A 60 3.32 11.27 -16.88
N ARG A 61 2.14 11.86 -16.60
CA ARG A 61 2.02 13.18 -15.95
C ARG A 61 1.59 13.09 -14.49
N VAL A 62 1.70 11.90 -13.89
CA VAL A 62 1.24 11.67 -12.52
C VAL A 62 2.09 12.43 -11.52
N GLY A 63 1.48 13.35 -10.78
CA GLY A 63 2.11 14.10 -9.70
C GLY A 63 2.17 13.30 -8.39
N ARG A 64 2.94 13.78 -7.40
CA ARG A 64 3.08 13.11 -6.09
C ARG A 64 1.73 12.91 -5.38
N TRP A 65 0.86 13.91 -5.44
CA TRP A 65 -0.49 13.83 -4.88
C TRP A 65 -1.30 12.71 -5.53
N GLU A 66 -1.22 12.59 -6.85
CA GLU A 66 -1.98 11.64 -7.65
C GLU A 66 -1.46 10.21 -7.46
N GLN A 67 -0.14 10.03 -7.31
CA GLN A 67 0.47 8.76 -6.91
C GLN A 67 -0.11 8.25 -5.59
N ARG A 68 -0.11 9.11 -4.56
CA ARG A 68 -0.64 8.79 -3.22
C ARG A 68 -2.12 8.47 -3.26
N GLN A 69 -2.90 9.26 -3.99
CA GLN A 69 -4.33 9.03 -4.14
C GLN A 69 -4.62 7.72 -4.87
N ALA A 70 -3.87 7.42 -5.94
CA ALA A 70 -4.00 6.17 -6.68
C ALA A 70 -3.63 4.96 -5.83
N LEU A 71 -2.55 5.05 -5.05
CA LEU A 71 -2.16 4.01 -4.11
C LEU A 71 -3.21 3.81 -3.01
N ALA A 72 -3.65 4.87 -2.34
CA ALA A 72 -4.65 4.77 -1.29
C ALA A 72 -5.95 4.14 -1.80
N THR A 73 -6.39 4.54 -3.01
CA THR A 73 -7.57 3.96 -3.66
C THR A 73 -7.35 2.49 -4.00
N ALA A 74 -6.21 2.14 -4.59
CA ALA A 74 -5.88 0.75 -4.94
C ALA A 74 -5.81 -0.16 -3.70
N LEU A 75 -5.18 0.29 -2.61
CA LEU A 75 -5.10 -0.46 -1.36
C LEU A 75 -6.49 -0.62 -0.75
N ALA A 76 -7.28 0.45 -0.66
CA ALA A 76 -8.64 0.40 -0.14
C ALA A 76 -9.54 -0.54 -0.95
N GLU A 77 -9.47 -0.49 -2.28
CA GLU A 77 -10.21 -1.39 -3.18
C GLU A 77 -9.84 -2.84 -2.98
N THR A 78 -8.55 -3.13 -2.89
CA THR A 78 -8.07 -4.50 -2.71
C THR A 78 -8.53 -5.05 -1.35
N LEU A 79 -8.44 -4.25 -0.28
CA LEU A 79 -8.88 -4.66 1.06
C LEU A 79 -10.40 -4.83 1.14
N TRP A 80 -11.15 -3.93 0.54
CA TRP A 80 -12.61 -4.00 0.47
C TRP A 80 -13.09 -5.23 -0.31
N ALA A 81 -12.46 -5.51 -1.44
CA ALA A 81 -12.72 -6.72 -2.23
C ALA A 81 -12.36 -7.99 -1.44
N ALA A 82 -11.26 -7.98 -0.69
CA ALA A 82 -10.88 -9.09 0.16
C ALA A 82 -11.93 -9.38 1.24
N GLY A 83 -12.54 -8.35 1.82
CA GLY A 83 -13.64 -8.47 2.79
C GLY A 83 -15.03 -8.67 2.18
N GLY A 84 -15.12 -9.13 0.93
CA GLY A 84 -16.39 -9.43 0.27
C GLY A 84 -17.28 -8.20 0.00
N GLY A 85 -16.70 -7.00 0.05
CA GLY A 85 -17.43 -5.76 -0.18
C GLY A 85 -18.26 -5.24 1.01
N GLY A 86 -18.11 -5.83 2.19
CA GLY A 86 -18.82 -5.40 3.42
C GLY A 86 -17.91 -4.88 4.53
N ARG A 87 -16.60 -5.13 4.46
CA ARG A 87 -15.62 -4.75 5.47
C ARG A 87 -14.24 -4.57 4.88
N ALA A 88 -13.41 -3.76 5.55
CA ALA A 88 -11.97 -3.71 5.33
C ALA A 88 -11.26 -3.57 6.68
N ALA A 89 -10.08 -4.17 6.78
CA ALA A 89 -9.21 -4.05 7.93
C ALA A 89 -7.87 -3.47 7.49
N VAL A 90 -7.33 -2.52 8.25
CA VAL A 90 -6.06 -1.84 7.97
C VAL A 90 -5.13 -2.02 9.17
N CYS A 91 -3.91 -2.47 8.90
CA CYS A 91 -2.86 -2.66 9.89
C CYS A 91 -1.82 -1.54 9.82
N LEU A 92 -1.53 -0.90 10.95
CA LEU A 92 -0.47 0.11 11.08
C LEU A 92 0.46 -0.21 12.26
N VAL A 93 1.72 0.20 12.18
CA VAL A 93 2.64 0.17 13.34
C VAL A 93 2.46 1.44 14.15
N THR A 94 2.19 1.31 15.46
CA THR A 94 2.23 2.46 16.37
C THR A 94 3.61 2.65 17.01
N ALA A 95 4.13 3.89 16.92
CA ALA A 95 5.35 4.47 17.52
C ALA A 95 6.63 4.52 16.64
N PRO A 96 7.42 5.63 16.74
CA PRO A 96 8.62 5.83 15.94
C PRO A 96 9.77 4.93 16.41
N VAL A 97 10.61 4.53 15.46
CA VAL A 97 11.82 3.75 15.67
C VAL A 97 12.86 4.62 16.40
N THR A 98 12.90 4.56 17.74
CA THR A 98 14.06 5.02 18.55
C THR A 98 15.01 3.88 18.89
N THR A 99 14.96 2.77 18.15
CA THR A 99 15.96 1.71 18.28
C THR A 99 16.87 1.76 17.07
N VAL A 100 18.09 2.28 17.30
CA VAL A 100 19.25 2.13 16.41
C VAL A 100 19.24 0.70 15.83
N PRO A 101 19.39 0.52 14.50
CA PRO A 101 19.43 -0.81 13.91
C PRO A 101 20.68 -1.52 14.44
N ARG A 102 20.51 -2.36 15.44
CA ARG A 102 21.55 -3.27 15.88
C ARG A 102 21.66 -4.37 14.82
N GLU A 103 22.87 -4.53 14.31
CA GLU A 103 23.25 -5.49 13.29
C GLU A 103 22.56 -6.84 13.49
N GLY A 104 21.92 -7.35 12.43
CA GLY A 104 21.22 -8.63 12.46
C GLY A 104 19.72 -8.47 12.37
N CYS A 105 19.25 -8.50 11.13
CA CYS A 105 17.86 -8.65 10.68
C CYS A 105 17.00 -9.48 11.66
N ARG A 106 16.36 -8.82 12.62
CA ARG A 106 15.40 -9.47 13.53
C ARG A 106 13.99 -9.05 13.14
N ALA A 107 13.39 -9.84 12.25
CA ALA A 107 12.02 -9.70 11.76
C ALA A 107 10.93 -9.97 12.83
N SER A 108 11.24 -9.88 14.12
CA SER A 108 10.40 -10.40 15.22
C SER A 108 9.90 -9.36 16.21
N SER A 109 10.19 -8.05 16.05
CA SER A 109 9.76 -7.02 17.01
C SER A 109 8.66 -6.08 16.51
N PHE A 110 8.29 -6.13 15.22
CA PHE A 110 7.28 -5.21 14.67
C PHE A 110 5.85 -5.75 14.79
N THR A 111 5.66 -7.08 14.76
CA THR A 111 4.32 -7.71 14.81
C THR A 111 3.59 -7.42 16.12
N GLU A 112 4.32 -7.28 17.23
CA GLU A 112 3.79 -6.94 18.55
C GLU A 112 3.22 -5.50 18.62
N ARG A 113 3.50 -4.67 17.62
CA ARG A 113 3.14 -3.24 17.60
C ARG A 113 2.16 -2.89 16.49
N ILE A 114 1.65 -3.89 15.79
CA ILE A 114 0.61 -3.73 14.78
C ILE A 114 -0.72 -3.49 15.48
N ARG A 115 -1.37 -2.38 15.15
CA ARG A 115 -2.78 -2.15 15.48
C ARG A 115 -3.65 -2.44 14.28
N LEU A 116 -4.77 -3.07 14.56
CA LEU A 116 -5.82 -3.36 13.58
C LEU A 116 -6.91 -2.30 13.69
N PHE A 117 -7.31 -1.77 12.55
CA PHE A 117 -8.44 -0.85 12.41
C PHE A 117 -9.44 -1.46 11.44
N GLU A 118 -10.68 -1.62 11.86
CA GLU A 118 -11.75 -2.21 11.05
C GLU A 118 -12.72 -1.13 10.59
N PHE A 119 -13.20 -1.28 9.36
CA PHE A 119 -14.07 -0.32 8.69
C PHE A 119 -15.22 -1.06 8.03
N SER A 120 -16.44 -0.55 8.21
CA SER A 120 -17.67 -1.01 7.56
C SER A 120 -18.04 -0.19 6.32
N GLU A 121 -17.20 0.80 5.95
CA GLU A 121 -17.41 1.65 4.79
C GLU A 121 -16.10 1.83 4.00
N LYS A 122 -16.16 1.60 2.68
CA LYS A 122 -14.99 1.73 1.79
C LYS A 122 -14.39 3.13 1.84
N ALA A 123 -15.23 4.17 1.85
CA ALA A 123 -14.78 5.56 1.86
C ALA A 123 -14.00 5.90 3.14
N ALA A 124 -14.46 5.42 4.29
CA ALA A 124 -13.76 5.59 5.57
C ALA A 124 -12.41 4.87 5.57
N ALA A 125 -12.35 3.63 5.07
CA ALA A 125 -11.09 2.90 4.93
C ALA A 125 -10.11 3.61 4.00
N GLN A 126 -10.60 4.12 2.86
CA GLN A 126 -9.77 4.87 1.91
C GLN A 126 -9.24 6.17 2.52
N GLY A 127 -10.08 6.95 3.21
CA GLY A 127 -9.65 8.16 3.91
C GLY A 127 -8.58 7.86 4.95
N PHE A 128 -8.78 6.82 5.76
CA PHE A 128 -7.81 6.39 6.75
C PHE A 128 -6.46 5.99 6.14
N ILE A 129 -6.47 5.25 5.02
CA ILE A 129 -5.25 4.89 4.29
C ILE A 129 -4.56 6.12 3.72
N SER A 130 -5.31 7.07 3.15
CA SER A 130 -4.76 8.33 2.65
C SER A 130 -4.04 9.13 3.75
N ASP A 131 -4.63 9.22 4.93
CA ASP A 131 -4.04 9.92 6.09
C ASP A 131 -2.75 9.25 6.59
N HIS A 132 -2.66 7.92 6.44
CA HIS A 132 -1.53 7.11 6.91
C HIS A 132 -0.67 6.55 5.77
N ILE A 133 -0.70 7.16 4.58
CA ILE A 133 -0.06 6.61 3.37
C ILE A 133 1.45 6.41 3.54
N ASN A 134 2.10 7.23 4.38
CA ASN A 134 3.53 7.12 4.68
C ASN A 134 3.90 5.78 5.35
N SER A 135 2.96 5.12 6.03
CA SER A 135 3.16 3.78 6.59
C SER A 135 3.23 2.68 5.53
N PHE A 136 2.83 2.98 4.29
CA PHE A 136 2.88 2.06 3.16
C PHE A 136 3.99 2.41 2.16
N GLU A 137 4.29 3.71 1.98
CA GLU A 137 5.33 4.20 1.06
C GLU A 137 6.72 4.33 1.69
N GLY A 138 6.81 4.52 3.02
CA GLY A 138 8.05 4.89 3.69
C GLY A 138 9.13 3.81 3.62
N GLU A 139 10.39 4.23 3.49
CA GLU A 139 11.52 3.32 3.61
C GLU A 139 11.57 2.74 5.03
N GLY A 140 11.71 1.42 5.15
CA GLY A 140 11.66 0.73 6.45
C GLY A 140 10.28 0.71 7.11
N SER A 141 9.21 1.11 6.42
CA SER A 141 7.83 1.09 6.96
C SER A 141 7.22 -0.31 7.05
N HIS A 142 7.82 -1.31 6.38
CA HIS A 142 7.27 -2.66 6.23
C HIS A 142 5.91 -2.65 5.52
N GLY A 143 5.66 -1.67 4.64
CA GLY A 143 4.37 -1.39 4.02
C GLY A 143 3.72 -2.59 3.32
N VAL A 144 4.51 -3.42 2.62
CA VAL A 144 3.97 -4.62 1.95
C VAL A 144 3.51 -5.67 2.97
N ILE A 145 4.23 -5.80 4.09
CA ILE A 145 3.83 -6.73 5.17
C ILE A 145 2.58 -6.21 5.89
N LEU A 146 2.51 -4.91 6.19
CA LEU A 146 1.32 -4.30 6.79
C LEU A 146 0.09 -4.49 5.90
N PHE A 147 0.25 -4.32 4.59
CA PHE A 147 -0.81 -4.58 3.64
C PHE A 147 -1.23 -6.06 3.59
N LEU A 148 -0.28 -7.01 3.68
CA LEU A 148 -0.64 -8.43 3.77
C LEU A 148 -1.45 -8.77 5.02
N TYR A 149 -1.06 -8.25 6.20
CA TYR A 149 -1.86 -8.44 7.41
C TYR A 149 -3.24 -7.83 7.25
N SER A 150 -3.32 -6.62 6.69
CA SER A 150 -4.58 -5.93 6.37
C SER A 150 -5.48 -6.81 5.50
N LEU A 151 -4.94 -7.45 4.45
CA LEU A 151 -5.66 -8.38 3.58
C LEU A 151 -6.16 -9.62 4.33
N LEU A 152 -5.31 -10.24 5.13
CA LEU A 152 -5.67 -11.43 5.91
C LEU A 152 -6.82 -11.15 6.88
N PHE A 153 -6.76 -10.02 7.59
CA PHE A 153 -7.83 -9.62 8.50
C PHE A 153 -9.09 -9.13 7.78
N SER A 154 -8.95 -8.50 6.61
CA SER A 154 -10.11 -8.08 5.80
C SER A 154 -10.93 -9.29 5.35
N ARG A 155 -10.26 -10.35 4.90
CA ARG A 155 -10.89 -11.57 4.34
C ARG A 155 -11.69 -12.41 5.33
N THR A 156 -11.52 -12.18 6.64
CA THR A 156 -11.88 -13.10 7.72
C THR A 156 -11.27 -14.50 7.56
N LEU A 157 -10.37 -14.85 8.48
CA LEU A 157 -10.26 -16.23 8.96
C LEU A 157 -11.10 -16.28 10.24
N GLU A 158 -12.42 -16.17 10.12
CA GLU A 158 -13.25 -16.45 11.29
C GLU A 158 -12.99 -17.92 11.69
N ARG A 159 -12.71 -18.06 12.99
CA ARG A 159 -12.21 -19.23 13.70
C ARG A 159 -13.33 -20.19 14.03
#